data_AF-A0A2M9P9K4-F1
#
_entry.id   AF-A0A2M9P9K4-F1
#
_cell.length_a   1.000
_cell.length_b   1.000
_cell.length_c   1.000
_cell.angle_alpha   90.00
_cell.angle_beta   90.00
_cell.angle_gamma   90.00
#
_symmetry.space_group_name_H-M   'P 1'
#
loop_
_entity.id
_entity.type
_entity.pdbx_description
1 polymer ?
#
loop_
_entity_poly.entity_id
_entity_poly.type
_entity_poly.pdbx_seq_one_letter_code
_entity_poly.pdbx_strand_id
1 'polypeptide(L)'
;AAFADAPPDIIVIDPIRNLFDGGPEGGGENDNTAMMFFLKDRVELLREAVNPDAGVILAHHTRKASKHQVKDDPFLALSGASALRGFYTSGLLMHRPDEDSSVRRLEIELRNGPALPGKLIDKVKGEWVELNPLNERLVRKEVGAKLDAERLRKHDVILCMLLDEAASERLYTAMQFAETFENRGGLGSKHTIRERLSVLATKGFVKFLRDPSGFGFPVTRSRFGYLCVEGMQFGAPVEEVDPDTGEVTTQARPVLPSHFKCPQSGLCLQVENPAVWVYPEGLEDDLTHMSEA
;
A
#
# COMPACT_ATOMS: atom_id res chain seq x y z
N ALA A 1 -45.07 28.10 -15.86
CA ALA A 1 -44.13 27.09 -15.33
C ALA A 1 -42.75 27.34 -15.92
N ALA A 2 -41.66 27.02 -15.21
CA ALA A 2 -40.30 27.28 -15.69
C ALA A 2 -39.91 26.46 -16.95
N PHE A 3 -40.66 25.39 -17.26
CA PHE A 3 -40.39 24.46 -18.35
C PHE A 3 -41.61 24.21 -19.25
N ALA A 4 -42.35 25.28 -19.59
CA ALA A 4 -43.70 25.17 -20.17
C ALA A 4 -43.79 24.35 -21.48
N ASP A 5 -42.89 24.56 -22.44
CA ASP A 5 -43.02 23.97 -23.78
C ASP A 5 -42.16 22.72 -24.01
N ALA A 6 -41.24 22.42 -23.09
CA ALA A 6 -40.32 21.29 -23.17
C ALA A 6 -39.84 20.92 -21.75
N PRO A 7 -40.66 20.18 -20.98
CA PRO A 7 -40.24 19.72 -19.67
C PRO A 7 -39.09 18.71 -19.79
N PRO A 8 -38.11 18.72 -18.87
CA PRO A 8 -36.98 17.80 -18.91
C PRO A 8 -37.39 16.35 -18.65
N ASP A 9 -36.71 15.41 -19.31
CA ASP A 9 -36.88 13.96 -19.07
C ASP A 9 -36.03 13.46 -17.90
N ILE A 10 -35.01 14.22 -17.49
CA ILE A 10 -34.10 13.85 -16.40
C ILE A 10 -33.86 15.07 -15.50
N ILE A 11 -34.03 14.87 -14.20
CA ILE A 11 -33.72 15.83 -13.15
C ILE A 11 -32.52 15.31 -12.38
N VAL A 12 -31.44 16.09 -12.31
CA VAL A 12 -30.21 15.72 -11.58
C VAL A 12 -29.99 16.67 -10.40
N ILE A 13 -29.80 16.14 -9.20
CA ILE A 13 -29.46 16.88 -8.00
C ILE A 13 -28.08 16.44 -7.51
N ASP A 14 -27.10 17.35 -7.58
CA ASP A 14 -25.71 17.04 -7.22
C ASP A 14 -25.03 18.16 -6.41
N PRO A 15 -24.66 17.92 -5.14
CA PRO A 15 -25.14 16.85 -4.25
C PRO A 15 -26.45 17.25 -3.55
N ILE A 16 -27.23 16.24 -3.10
CA ILE A 16 -28.47 16.48 -2.33
C ILE A 16 -28.24 17.30 -1.05
N ARG A 17 -27.02 17.23 -0.50
CA ARG A 17 -26.59 17.98 0.70
C ARG A 17 -26.87 19.48 0.61
N ASN A 18 -26.73 20.07 -0.58
CA ASN A 18 -26.87 21.52 -0.73
C ASN A 18 -28.33 21.99 -0.67
N LEU A 19 -29.29 21.07 -0.83
CA LEU A 19 -30.73 21.37 -0.87
C LEU A 19 -31.50 20.77 0.32
N PHE A 20 -30.84 19.98 1.16
CA PHE A 20 -31.47 19.23 2.23
C PHE A 20 -31.98 20.17 3.34
N ASP A 21 -33.29 20.16 3.62
CA ASP A 21 -33.94 21.07 4.59
C ASP A 21 -34.35 20.40 5.91
N GLY A 22 -34.14 19.08 6.05
CA GLY A 22 -34.37 18.34 7.30
C GLY A 22 -35.83 18.23 7.76
N GLY A 23 -36.75 18.85 7.02
CA GLY A 23 -38.17 18.94 7.34
C GLY A 23 -38.50 19.73 8.62
N PRO A 24 -39.78 19.68 9.05
CA PRO A 24 -40.27 20.47 10.18
C PRO A 24 -39.55 20.20 11.51
N GLU A 25 -39.01 19.00 11.69
CA GLU A 25 -38.28 18.60 12.91
C GLU A 25 -36.77 18.90 12.85
N GLY A 26 -36.27 19.40 11.71
CA GLY A 26 -34.87 19.84 11.57
C GLY A 26 -33.85 18.70 11.64
N GLY A 27 -34.22 17.48 11.24
CA GLY A 27 -33.31 16.33 11.24
C GLY A 27 -32.20 16.46 10.18
N GLY A 28 -31.04 15.85 10.41
CA GLY A 28 -29.94 15.85 9.43
C GLY A 28 -30.07 14.75 8.37
N GLU A 29 -29.21 14.76 7.34
CA GLU A 29 -29.13 13.71 6.28
C GLU A 29 -28.99 12.27 6.79
N ASN A 30 -28.57 12.13 8.05
CA ASN A 30 -28.35 10.87 8.73
C ASN A 30 -29.63 10.28 9.36
N ASP A 31 -30.68 11.11 9.46
CA ASP A 31 -31.97 10.73 10.01
C ASP A 31 -32.85 10.18 8.88
N ASN A 32 -33.31 8.95 9.04
CA ASN A 32 -34.14 8.29 8.05
C ASN A 32 -35.49 9.00 7.83
N THR A 33 -36.08 9.58 8.87
CA THR A 33 -37.37 10.28 8.78
C THR A 33 -37.19 11.57 7.99
N ALA A 34 -36.17 12.36 8.32
CA ALA A 34 -35.85 13.58 7.58
C ALA A 34 -35.47 13.30 6.12
N MET A 35 -34.72 12.22 5.87
CA MET A 35 -34.38 11.77 4.52
C MET A 35 -35.62 11.36 3.72
N MET A 36 -36.51 10.57 4.32
CA MET A 36 -37.76 10.17 3.65
C MET A 36 -38.67 11.36 3.35
N PHE A 37 -38.76 12.31 4.27
CA PHE A 37 -39.49 13.56 4.06
C PHE A 37 -38.90 14.33 2.88
N PHE A 38 -37.58 14.53 2.84
CA PHE A 38 -36.94 15.23 1.73
C PHE A 38 -37.22 14.54 0.39
N LEU A 39 -37.11 13.20 0.33
CA LEU A 39 -37.34 12.45 -0.90
C LEU A 39 -38.81 12.51 -1.36
N LYS A 40 -39.77 12.36 -0.46
CA LYS A 40 -41.21 12.34 -0.81
C LYS A 40 -41.82 13.74 -0.95
N ASP A 41 -41.56 14.62 0.00
CA ASP A 41 -42.25 15.90 0.13
C ASP A 41 -41.47 17.07 -0.50
N ARG A 42 -40.28 16.81 -1.07
CA ARG A 42 -39.55 17.80 -1.88
C ARG A 42 -39.24 17.26 -3.27
N VAL A 43 -38.55 16.13 -3.36
CA VAL A 43 -38.05 15.61 -4.64
C VAL A 43 -39.20 15.09 -5.52
N GLU A 44 -40.12 14.29 -4.98
CA GLU A 44 -41.28 13.83 -5.77
C GLU A 44 -42.21 14.99 -6.16
N LEU A 45 -42.50 15.94 -5.26
CA LEU A 45 -43.29 17.12 -5.62
C LEU A 45 -42.64 17.97 -6.71
N LEU A 46 -41.31 18.10 -6.70
CA LEU A 46 -40.56 18.76 -7.76
C LEU A 46 -40.72 18.00 -9.08
N ARG A 47 -40.56 16.66 -9.06
CA ARG A 47 -40.78 15.81 -10.24
C ARG A 47 -42.21 15.97 -10.76
N GLU A 48 -43.23 15.85 -9.92
CA GLU A 48 -44.63 16.00 -10.32
C GLU A 48 -44.93 17.38 -10.93
N ALA A 49 -44.36 18.44 -10.37
CA ALA A 49 -44.56 19.81 -10.86
C ALA A 49 -43.82 20.11 -12.17
N VAL A 50 -42.70 19.41 -12.43
CA VAL A 50 -41.86 19.61 -13.62
C VAL A 50 -42.28 18.64 -14.74
N ASN A 51 -42.23 17.34 -14.46
CA ASN A 51 -42.59 16.26 -15.35
C ASN A 51 -42.77 14.96 -14.53
N PRO A 52 -44.01 14.46 -14.36
CA PRO A 52 -44.26 13.20 -13.68
C PRO A 52 -43.52 12.01 -14.30
N ASP A 53 -43.18 12.05 -15.59
CA ASP A 53 -42.49 10.97 -16.29
C ASP A 53 -40.95 11.11 -16.26
N ALA A 54 -40.42 12.18 -15.65
CA ALA A 54 -38.97 12.36 -15.57
C ALA A 54 -38.29 11.38 -14.63
N GLY A 55 -37.11 10.92 -15.04
CA GLY A 55 -36.16 10.22 -14.18
C GLY A 55 -35.45 11.19 -13.24
N VAL A 56 -35.21 10.75 -12.00
CA VAL A 56 -34.49 11.56 -11.01
C VAL A 56 -33.17 10.90 -10.64
N ILE A 57 -32.08 11.64 -10.74
CA ILE A 57 -30.73 11.21 -10.33
C ILE A 57 -30.30 12.06 -9.13
N LEU A 58 -29.99 11.37 -8.03
CA LEU A 58 -29.54 11.99 -6.78
C LEU A 58 -28.09 11.60 -6.52
N ALA A 59 -27.20 12.58 -6.46
CA ALA A 59 -25.84 12.35 -5.99
C ALA A 59 -25.76 12.59 -4.48
N HIS A 60 -25.26 11.58 -3.76
CA HIS A 60 -25.14 11.60 -2.31
C HIS A 60 -23.73 11.22 -1.88
N HIS A 61 -23.21 11.92 -0.89
CA HIS A 61 -21.93 11.59 -0.29
C HIS A 61 -22.10 10.40 0.66
N THR A 62 -21.23 9.41 0.53
CA THR A 62 -21.17 8.31 1.48
C THR A 62 -20.54 8.78 2.78
N ARG A 63 -20.90 8.15 3.91
CA ARG A 63 -20.11 8.30 5.15
C ARG A 63 -18.73 7.70 4.94
N LYS A 64 -17.76 8.08 5.79
CA LYS A 64 -16.47 7.40 5.88
C LYS A 64 -16.70 5.96 6.36
N ALA A 65 -16.83 5.03 5.43
CA ALA A 65 -16.91 3.60 5.71
C ALA A 65 -15.51 2.97 5.65
N SER A 66 -15.25 1.99 6.53
CA SER A 66 -14.01 1.22 6.47
C SER A 66 -13.96 0.34 5.21
N LYS A 67 -12.75 0.04 4.69
CA LYS A 67 -12.56 -0.84 3.51
C LYS A 67 -13.24 -2.21 3.65
N HIS A 68 -13.43 -2.68 4.89
CA HIS A 68 -14.12 -3.95 5.18
C HIS A 68 -15.63 -3.84 4.99
N GLN A 69 -16.25 -2.76 5.48
CA GLN A 69 -17.71 -2.55 5.36
C GLN A 69 -18.18 -2.42 3.91
N VAL A 70 -17.36 -1.83 3.03
CA VAL A 70 -17.66 -1.71 1.60
C VAL A 70 -17.54 -3.06 0.87
N LYS A 71 -16.76 -4.01 1.39
CA LYS A 71 -16.62 -5.36 0.79
C LYS A 71 -17.80 -6.28 1.09
N ASP A 72 -18.42 -6.15 2.26
CA ASP A 72 -19.48 -7.07 2.70
C ASP A 72 -20.86 -6.66 2.17
N ASP A 73 -21.25 -5.39 2.32
CA ASP A 73 -22.41 -4.78 1.64
C ASP A 73 -22.12 -3.30 1.38
N PRO A 74 -21.76 -2.94 0.13
CA PRO A 74 -21.40 -1.58 -0.23
C PRO A 74 -22.51 -0.56 0.03
N PHE A 75 -23.79 -0.96 -0.07
CA PHE A 75 -24.93 -0.06 0.03
C PHE A 75 -25.37 0.20 1.48
N LEU A 76 -24.91 -0.60 2.45
CA LEU A 76 -25.04 -0.28 3.89
C LEU A 76 -24.17 0.91 4.32
N ALA A 77 -23.17 1.31 3.51
CA ALA A 77 -22.29 2.44 3.81
C ALA A 77 -22.94 3.82 3.57
N LEU A 78 -24.13 3.87 2.97
CA LEU A 78 -24.85 5.12 2.71
C LEU A 78 -25.40 5.72 4.02
N SER A 79 -25.34 7.05 4.14
CA SER A 79 -26.03 7.73 5.24
C SER A 79 -27.53 7.78 4.95
N GLY A 80 -28.37 7.37 5.92
CA GLY A 80 -29.79 7.15 5.67
C GLY A 80 -30.07 5.95 4.76
N ALA A 81 -29.16 4.96 4.72
CA ALA A 81 -29.18 3.82 3.80
C ALA A 81 -30.54 3.11 3.71
N SER A 82 -31.24 2.94 4.83
CA SER A 82 -32.54 2.26 4.85
C SER A 82 -33.64 3.08 4.18
N ALA A 83 -33.64 4.41 4.35
CA ALA A 83 -34.55 5.32 3.65
C ALA A 83 -34.25 5.36 2.14
N LEU A 84 -32.98 5.53 1.78
CA LEU A 84 -32.55 5.62 0.38
C LEU A 84 -32.79 4.31 -0.38
N ARG A 85 -32.40 3.16 0.18
CA ARG A 85 -32.66 1.82 -0.39
C ARG A 85 -34.15 1.48 -0.42
N GLY A 86 -34.92 2.12 0.45
CA GLY A 86 -36.39 2.15 0.43
C GLY A 86 -36.98 2.88 -0.78
N PHE A 87 -36.27 3.89 -1.29
CA PHE A 87 -36.77 4.87 -2.24
C PHE A 87 -36.25 4.67 -3.67
N TYR A 88 -34.95 4.44 -3.88
CA TYR A 88 -34.41 4.32 -5.22
C TYR A 88 -34.84 3.04 -5.93
N THR A 89 -34.95 3.11 -7.26
CA THR A 89 -35.12 1.95 -8.15
C THR A 89 -33.78 1.35 -8.58
N SER A 90 -32.74 2.19 -8.66
CA SER A 90 -31.37 1.81 -9.01
C SER A 90 -30.38 2.60 -8.16
N GLY A 91 -29.41 1.90 -7.57
CA GLY A 91 -28.32 2.47 -6.78
C GLY A 91 -26.98 2.28 -7.49
N LEU A 92 -26.19 3.34 -7.56
CA LEU A 92 -24.80 3.31 -8.05
C LEU A 92 -23.88 3.75 -6.92
N LEU A 93 -22.91 2.92 -6.57
CA LEU A 93 -21.89 3.26 -5.58
C LEU A 93 -20.51 3.20 -6.21
N MET A 94 -19.86 4.35 -6.31
CA MET A 94 -18.48 4.44 -6.76
C MET A 94 -17.53 4.52 -5.55
N HIS A 95 -16.59 3.59 -5.44
CA HIS A 95 -15.55 3.62 -4.41
C HIS A 95 -14.16 3.34 -5.00
N ARG A 96 -13.12 3.73 -4.27
CA ARG A 96 -11.74 3.46 -4.64
C ARG A 96 -11.28 2.18 -3.91
N PRO A 97 -10.99 1.07 -4.62
CA PRO A 97 -10.55 -0.17 -3.98
C PRO A 97 -9.12 -0.08 -3.42
N ASP A 98 -8.25 0.70 -4.08
CA ASP A 98 -6.87 0.95 -3.68
C ASP A 98 -6.57 2.45 -3.69
N GLU A 99 -6.10 3.01 -2.58
CA GLU A 99 -5.92 4.45 -2.40
C GLU A 99 -4.87 5.05 -3.34
N ASP A 100 -3.88 4.24 -3.71
CA ASP A 100 -2.78 4.59 -4.60
C ASP A 100 -3.14 4.42 -6.09
N SER A 101 -4.38 4.02 -6.39
CA SER A 101 -4.90 3.79 -7.75
C SER A 101 -5.95 4.82 -8.18
N SER A 102 -5.88 5.24 -9.45
CA SER A 102 -6.91 6.05 -10.11
C SER A 102 -8.19 5.26 -10.40
N VAL A 103 -8.10 3.93 -10.42
CA VAL A 103 -9.21 3.03 -10.69
C VAL A 103 -10.29 3.18 -9.61
N ARG A 104 -11.54 3.12 -10.04
CA ARG A 104 -12.72 3.05 -9.19
C ARG A 104 -13.49 1.79 -9.49
N ARG A 105 -14.20 1.32 -8.48
CA ARG A 105 -15.17 0.25 -8.60
C ARG A 105 -16.56 0.85 -8.47
N LEU A 106 -17.41 0.55 -9.45
CA LEU A 106 -18.80 0.95 -9.53
C LEU A 106 -19.66 -0.26 -9.21
N GLU A 107 -20.24 -0.28 -8.01
CA GLU A 107 -21.24 -1.28 -7.62
C GLU A 107 -22.62 -0.82 -8.07
N ILE A 108 -23.42 -1.75 -8.58
CA ILE A 108 -24.74 -1.48 -9.15
C ILE A 108 -25.77 -2.33 -8.42
N GLU A 109 -26.75 -1.68 -7.82
CA GLU A 109 -27.91 -2.33 -7.22
C GLU A 109 -29.17 -1.97 -8.00
N LEU A 110 -29.93 -2.98 -8.43
CA LEU A 110 -31.24 -2.79 -9.03
C LEU A 110 -32.30 -3.38 -8.10
N ARG A 111 -33.37 -2.61 -7.83
CA ARG A 111 -34.52 -3.11 -7.08
C ARG A 111 -35.42 -3.98 -7.95
N ASN A 112 -35.64 -3.54 -9.19
CA ASN A 112 -36.60 -4.13 -10.13
C ASN A 112 -35.86 -4.72 -11.34
N GLY A 113 -35.00 -5.71 -11.13
CA GLY A 113 -34.27 -6.33 -12.23
C GLY A 113 -33.21 -7.35 -11.77
N PRO A 114 -32.58 -8.05 -12.72
CA PRO A 114 -31.46 -8.94 -12.41
C PRO A 114 -30.27 -8.13 -11.89
N ALA A 115 -29.52 -8.70 -10.94
CA ALA A 115 -28.30 -8.07 -10.44
C ALA A 115 -27.32 -7.83 -11.59
N LEU A 116 -26.81 -6.59 -11.68
CA LEU A 116 -25.77 -6.24 -12.65
C LEU A 116 -24.39 -6.40 -12.01
N PRO A 117 -23.40 -6.95 -12.73
CA PRO A 117 -22.06 -7.04 -12.20
C PRO A 117 -21.48 -5.63 -11.99
N GLY A 118 -20.73 -5.47 -10.90
CA GLY A 118 -19.96 -4.26 -10.67
C GLY A 118 -18.92 -4.05 -11.79
N LYS A 119 -18.61 -2.78 -12.06
CA LYS A 119 -17.69 -2.35 -13.11
C LYS A 119 -16.42 -1.78 -12.51
N LEU A 120 -15.28 -2.03 -13.14
CA LEU A 120 -14.07 -1.25 -12.91
C LEU A 120 -14.07 -0.10 -13.90
N ILE A 121 -13.83 1.12 -13.42
CA ILE A 121 -13.80 2.30 -14.26
C ILE A 121 -12.57 3.14 -13.94
N ASP A 122 -12.03 3.82 -14.93
CA ASP A 122 -10.99 4.82 -14.74
C ASP A 122 -11.26 6.04 -15.63
N LYS A 123 -10.61 7.16 -15.31
CA LYS A 123 -10.74 8.40 -16.06
C LYS A 123 -9.59 8.53 -17.05
N VAL A 124 -9.85 8.23 -18.31
CA VAL A 124 -8.86 8.32 -19.40
C VAL A 124 -9.20 9.53 -20.26
N LYS A 125 -8.25 10.46 -20.43
CA LYS A 125 -8.43 11.71 -21.21
C LYS A 125 -9.66 12.54 -20.81
N GLY A 126 -10.03 12.51 -19.53
CA GLY A 126 -11.17 13.25 -19.01
C GLY A 126 -12.51 12.49 -19.04
N GLU A 127 -12.55 11.31 -19.65
CA GLU A 127 -13.76 10.49 -19.80
C GLU A 127 -13.70 9.26 -18.92
N TRP A 128 -14.85 8.85 -18.36
CA TRP A 128 -14.96 7.61 -17.61
C TRP A 128 -15.07 6.44 -18.59
N VAL A 129 -14.12 5.50 -18.50
CA VAL A 129 -14.07 4.30 -19.33
C VAL A 129 -14.23 3.06 -18.47
N GLU A 130 -14.99 2.08 -18.95
CA GLU A 130 -15.09 0.76 -18.34
C GLU A 130 -13.83 -0.06 -18.66
N LEU A 131 -13.18 -0.57 -17.62
CA LEU A 131 -12.05 -1.48 -17.73
C LEU A 131 -12.58 -2.92 -17.80
N ASN A 132 -12.11 -3.67 -18.80
CA ASN A 132 -12.54 -5.05 -19.02
C ASN A 132 -12.22 -5.94 -17.80
N PRO A 133 -13.14 -6.81 -17.32
CA PRO A 133 -12.90 -7.75 -16.22
C PRO A 133 -11.69 -8.69 -16.41
N LEU A 134 -11.28 -8.99 -17.65
CA LEU A 134 -10.03 -9.72 -17.91
C LEU A 134 -8.79 -8.93 -17.46
N ASN A 135 -8.87 -7.60 -17.53
CA ASN A 135 -7.86 -6.72 -16.97
C ASN A 135 -7.91 -6.74 -15.44
N GLU A 136 -8.94 -7.24 -14.75
CA GLU A 136 -8.87 -7.35 -13.28
C GLU A 136 -7.86 -8.42 -12.84
N ARG A 137 -7.81 -9.56 -13.55
CA ARG A 137 -6.78 -10.58 -13.32
C ARG A 137 -5.40 -10.11 -13.76
N LEU A 138 -5.31 -9.39 -14.89
CA LEU A 138 -4.05 -8.81 -15.35
C LEU A 138 -3.58 -7.71 -14.40
N VAL A 139 -4.41 -6.74 -14.04
CA VAL A 139 -4.10 -5.64 -13.10
C VAL A 139 -3.78 -6.18 -11.72
N ARG A 140 -4.46 -7.21 -11.20
CA ARG A 140 -4.04 -7.83 -9.92
C ARG A 140 -2.69 -8.55 -10.04
N LYS A 141 -2.40 -9.17 -11.19
CA LYS A 141 -1.08 -9.76 -11.48
C LYS A 141 -0.01 -8.69 -11.66
N GLU A 142 -0.31 -7.58 -12.32
CA GLU A 142 0.59 -6.44 -12.56
C GLU A 142 0.82 -5.65 -11.28
N VAL A 143 -0.19 -5.45 -10.44
CA VAL A 143 -0.05 -4.85 -9.11
C VAL A 143 0.71 -5.79 -8.19
N GLY A 144 0.42 -7.09 -8.21
CA GLY A 144 1.21 -8.10 -7.51
C GLY A 144 2.68 -8.07 -7.95
N ALA A 145 2.94 -8.13 -9.26
CA ALA A 145 4.26 -8.05 -9.85
C ALA A 145 4.94 -6.71 -9.56
N LYS A 146 4.20 -5.59 -9.51
CA LYS A 146 4.74 -4.28 -9.15
C LYS A 146 5.08 -4.19 -7.67
N LEU A 147 4.26 -4.77 -6.80
CA LEU A 147 4.56 -4.88 -5.36
C LEU A 147 5.73 -5.82 -5.11
N ASP A 148 5.86 -6.90 -5.88
CA ASP A 148 7.01 -7.81 -5.86
C ASP A 148 8.27 -7.11 -6.37
N ALA A 149 8.19 -6.42 -7.50
CA ALA A 149 9.28 -5.61 -8.04
C ALA A 149 9.70 -4.50 -7.06
N GLU A 150 8.75 -3.84 -6.40
CA GLU A 150 9.04 -2.83 -5.39
C GLU A 150 9.62 -3.45 -4.10
N ARG A 151 9.20 -4.67 -3.74
CA ARG A 151 9.82 -5.44 -2.65
C ARG A 151 11.27 -5.81 -2.98
N LEU A 152 11.54 -6.26 -4.19
CA LEU A 152 12.88 -6.60 -4.69
C LEU A 152 13.75 -5.34 -4.79
N ARG A 153 13.25 -4.26 -5.37
CA ARG A 153 13.96 -2.97 -5.40
C ARG A 153 14.33 -2.50 -4.00
N LYS A 154 13.42 -2.59 -3.02
CA LYS A 154 13.71 -2.25 -1.62
C LYS A 154 14.73 -3.20 -0.99
N HIS A 155 14.75 -4.47 -1.39
CA HIS A 155 15.78 -5.42 -0.97
C HIS A 155 17.16 -4.94 -1.44
N ASP A 156 17.32 -4.70 -2.75
CA ASP A 156 18.59 -4.28 -3.34
C ASP A 156 19.06 -2.95 -2.74
N VAL A 157 18.16 -1.98 -2.60
CA VAL A 157 18.48 -0.68 -2.00
C VAL A 157 18.98 -0.83 -0.56
N ILE A 158 18.38 -1.72 0.25
CA ILE A 158 18.86 -1.95 1.63
C ILE A 158 20.27 -2.56 1.61
N LEU A 159 20.52 -3.55 0.75
CA LEU A 159 21.83 -4.20 0.66
C LEU A 159 22.90 -3.21 0.19
N CYS A 160 22.65 -2.48 -0.91
CA CYS A 160 23.56 -1.46 -1.42
C CYS A 160 23.84 -0.39 -0.38
N MET A 161 22.82 0.13 0.31
CA MET A 161 23.03 1.10 1.38
C MET A 161 23.90 0.54 2.51
N LEU A 162 23.72 -0.73 2.90
CA LEU A 162 24.58 -1.33 3.93
C LEU A 162 26.04 -1.45 3.47
N LEU A 163 26.28 -1.78 2.19
CA LEU A 163 27.62 -1.80 1.61
C LEU A 163 28.25 -0.41 1.56
N ASP A 164 27.53 0.59 1.04
CA ASP A 164 28.00 1.97 0.91
C ASP A 164 28.33 2.60 2.27
N GLU A 165 27.48 2.33 3.26
CA GLU A 165 27.66 2.81 4.61
C GLU A 165 28.87 2.16 5.31
N ALA A 166 29.08 0.87 5.10
CA ALA A 166 30.26 0.17 5.61
C ALA A 166 31.55 0.71 4.98
N ALA A 167 31.54 0.91 3.66
CA ALA A 167 32.64 1.52 2.93
C ALA A 167 32.93 2.96 3.43
N SER A 168 31.90 3.63 3.95
CA SER A 168 32.01 4.93 4.61
C SER A 168 32.25 4.85 6.13
N GLU A 169 32.74 3.70 6.62
CA GLU A 169 33.11 3.43 8.00
C GLU A 169 31.95 3.49 9.02
N ARG A 170 30.72 3.19 8.58
CA ARG A 170 29.52 3.19 9.43
C ARG A 170 28.87 1.81 9.49
N LEU A 171 28.64 1.33 10.70
CA LEU A 171 27.90 0.10 10.98
C LEU A 171 26.60 0.40 11.71
N TYR A 172 25.55 -0.33 11.39
CA TYR A 172 24.22 -0.10 11.95
C TYR A 172 23.63 -1.36 12.59
N THR A 173 22.96 -1.19 13.73
CA THR A 173 21.94 -2.15 14.16
C THR A 173 20.66 -1.98 13.34
N ALA A 174 19.79 -2.99 13.34
CA ALA A 174 18.52 -2.93 12.61
C ALA A 174 17.64 -1.71 12.97
N MET A 175 17.68 -1.27 14.24
CA MET A 175 16.92 -0.08 14.65
C MET A 175 17.58 1.21 14.16
N GLN A 176 18.90 1.36 14.36
CA GLN A 176 19.63 2.55 13.92
C GLN A 176 19.55 2.73 12.40
N PHE A 177 19.66 1.63 11.63
CA PHE A 177 19.49 1.67 10.19
C PHE A 177 18.08 2.17 9.82
N ALA A 178 17.04 1.59 10.42
CA ALA A 178 15.67 1.98 10.13
C ALA A 178 15.34 3.44 10.51
N GLU A 179 15.94 3.97 11.57
CA GLU A 179 15.78 5.39 11.96
C GLU A 179 16.56 6.33 11.05
N THR A 180 17.78 5.95 10.65
CA THR A 180 18.65 6.79 9.82
C THR A 180 18.13 6.92 8.38
N PHE A 181 17.55 5.84 7.85
CA PHE A 181 17.11 5.74 6.46
C PHE A 181 15.58 5.82 6.29
N GLU A 182 14.84 6.18 7.34
CA GLU A 182 13.41 6.46 7.24
C GLU A 182 13.14 7.54 6.17
N ASN A 183 12.23 7.24 5.25
CA ASN A 183 11.86 8.06 4.10
C ASN A 183 13.01 8.38 3.14
N ARG A 184 14.11 7.61 3.14
CA ARG A 184 15.22 7.72 2.17
C ARG A 184 15.24 6.52 1.20
N GLY A 185 15.78 6.71 0.00
CA GLY A 185 15.92 5.64 -1.02
C GLY A 185 14.61 4.95 -1.45
N GLY A 186 13.45 5.56 -1.15
CA GLY A 186 12.14 4.94 -1.33
C GLY A 186 11.87 3.76 -0.39
N LEU A 187 12.55 3.66 0.75
CA LEU A 187 12.37 2.57 1.73
C LEU A 187 11.12 2.72 2.62
N GLY A 188 10.55 3.93 2.69
CA GLY A 188 9.36 4.23 3.47
C GLY A 188 9.65 4.40 4.96
N SER A 189 8.67 4.07 5.81
CA SER A 189 8.77 4.27 7.26
C SER A 189 9.79 3.33 7.92
N LYS A 190 10.23 3.69 9.15
CA LYS A 190 11.10 2.84 9.98
C LYS A 190 10.51 1.44 10.20
N HIS A 191 9.19 1.32 10.27
CA HIS A 191 8.53 0.02 10.46
C HIS A 191 8.68 -0.84 9.20
N THR A 192 8.49 -0.25 8.02
CA THR A 192 8.68 -0.90 6.73
C THR A 192 10.10 -1.44 6.59
N ILE A 193 11.10 -0.62 6.92
CA ILE A 193 12.52 -1.02 6.86
C ILE A 193 12.82 -2.19 7.79
N ARG A 194 12.35 -2.13 9.05
CA ARG A 194 12.55 -3.21 10.02
C ARG A 194 11.91 -4.52 9.59
N GLU A 195 10.72 -4.46 9.01
CA GLU A 195 10.03 -5.64 8.50
C GLU A 195 10.82 -6.26 7.35
N ARG A 196 11.31 -5.44 6.40
CA ARG A 196 12.14 -5.92 5.29
C ARG A 196 13.45 -6.52 5.77
N LEU A 197 14.19 -5.87 6.66
CA LEU A 197 15.41 -6.43 7.27
C LEU A 197 15.16 -7.78 7.95
N SER A 198 14.01 -7.95 8.61
CA SER A 198 13.64 -9.23 9.25
C SER A 198 13.42 -10.35 8.22
N VAL A 199 12.85 -10.03 7.06
CA VAL A 199 12.69 -10.96 5.93
C VAL A 199 14.03 -11.30 5.30
N LEU A 200 14.89 -10.30 5.05
CA LEU A 200 16.23 -10.51 4.52
C LEU A 200 17.08 -11.38 5.44
N ALA A 201 16.95 -11.19 6.76
CA ALA A 201 17.63 -12.03 7.74
C ALA A 201 17.11 -13.46 7.75
N THR A 202 15.80 -13.65 7.57
CA THR A 202 15.21 -15.00 7.44
C THR A 202 15.65 -15.70 6.14
N LYS A 203 15.83 -14.95 5.04
CA LYS A 203 16.33 -15.48 3.76
C LYS A 203 17.85 -15.61 3.71
N GLY A 204 18.58 -15.13 4.71
CA GLY A 204 20.04 -15.23 4.79
C GLY A 204 20.83 -14.15 4.06
N PHE A 205 20.17 -13.22 3.35
CA PHE A 205 20.82 -12.05 2.71
C PHE A 205 21.41 -11.07 3.73
N VAL A 206 20.83 -11.03 4.93
CA VAL A 206 21.36 -10.26 6.06
C VAL A 206 21.71 -11.23 7.18
N LYS A 207 22.95 -11.14 7.66
CA LYS A 207 23.43 -11.80 8.88
C LYS A 207 23.86 -10.73 9.87
N PHE A 208 24.53 -11.13 10.94
CA PHE A 208 24.82 -10.21 12.03
C PHE A 208 26.21 -10.36 12.61
N LEU A 209 26.80 -9.22 12.98
CA LEU A 209 28.04 -9.11 13.72
C LEU A 209 27.72 -8.66 15.16
N ARG A 210 27.89 -9.57 16.11
CA ARG A 210 27.63 -9.27 17.55
C ARG A 210 28.77 -8.51 18.23
N ASP A 211 30.00 -8.74 17.81
CA ASP A 211 31.18 -8.06 18.34
C ASP A 211 31.88 -7.26 17.24
N PRO A 212 31.57 -5.97 17.10
CA PRO A 212 32.18 -5.10 16.11
C PRO A 212 33.38 -4.32 16.66
N SER A 213 33.95 -4.73 17.81
CA SER A 213 35.02 -3.99 18.48
C SER A 213 36.25 -3.77 17.58
N GLY A 214 36.54 -4.71 16.68
CA GLY A 214 37.59 -4.58 15.65
C GLY A 214 37.37 -3.45 14.62
N PHE A 215 36.17 -2.87 14.59
CA PHE A 215 35.82 -1.71 13.76
C PHE A 215 35.62 -0.43 14.57
N GLY A 216 35.92 -0.44 15.88
CA GLY A 216 35.76 0.72 16.76
C GLY A 216 34.33 0.96 17.25
N PHE A 217 33.42 0.00 17.07
CA PHE A 217 32.04 0.10 17.54
C PHE A 217 31.83 -0.65 18.87
N PRO A 218 30.94 -0.16 19.75
CA PRO A 218 30.63 -0.85 21.00
C PRO A 218 29.73 -2.07 20.74
N VAL A 219 29.93 -3.13 21.53
CA VAL A 219 29.00 -4.28 21.60
C VAL A 219 27.64 -3.79 22.08
N THR A 220 26.58 -4.23 21.42
CA THR A 220 25.20 -3.79 21.75
C THR A 220 24.46 -4.83 22.57
N ARG A 221 23.39 -4.39 23.25
CA ARG A 221 22.41 -5.28 23.89
C ARG A 221 21.36 -5.84 22.91
N SER A 222 21.43 -5.49 21.62
CA SER A 222 20.53 -6.02 20.60
C SER A 222 20.68 -7.54 20.52
N ARG A 223 19.55 -8.24 20.40
CA ARG A 223 19.52 -9.71 20.23
C ARG A 223 20.43 -10.20 19.11
N PHE A 224 20.48 -9.44 18.01
CA PHE A 224 21.21 -9.83 16.81
C PHE A 224 22.54 -9.08 16.63
N GLY A 225 22.69 -7.87 17.17
CA GLY A 225 23.89 -7.05 16.97
C GLY A 225 23.78 -6.13 15.74
N TYR A 226 24.90 -5.90 15.07
CA TYR A 226 25.01 -5.08 13.87
C TYR A 226 24.66 -5.89 12.62
N LEU A 227 24.13 -5.22 11.60
CA LEU A 227 23.81 -5.80 10.30
C LEU A 227 25.10 -6.11 9.55
N CYS A 228 25.13 -7.27 8.89
CA CYS A 228 26.21 -7.70 8.03
C CYS A 228 25.59 -8.29 6.76
N VAL A 229 26.16 -7.97 5.60
CA VAL A 229 25.74 -8.47 4.28
C VAL A 229 26.93 -9.10 3.56
N GLU A 230 26.68 -9.93 2.58
CA GLU A 230 27.74 -10.57 1.79
C GLU A 230 28.59 -9.51 1.08
N GLY A 231 29.92 -9.69 1.10
CA GLY A 231 30.85 -8.77 0.45
C GLY A 231 31.08 -7.43 1.18
N MET A 232 30.52 -7.22 2.38
CA MET A 232 30.65 -5.98 3.13
C MET A 232 32.11 -5.70 3.56
N GLN A 233 32.61 -4.51 3.23
CA GLN A 233 33.97 -4.03 3.55
C GLN A 233 33.89 -2.73 4.36
N PHE A 234 34.77 -2.59 5.36
CA PHE A 234 34.79 -1.42 6.22
C PHE A 234 35.90 -0.44 5.81
N GLY A 235 35.50 0.73 5.34
CA GLY A 235 36.44 1.75 4.85
C GLY A 235 37.05 1.41 3.48
N ALA A 236 37.89 2.31 2.97
CA ALA A 236 38.71 2.03 1.80
C ALA A 236 39.82 1.02 2.15
N PRO A 237 40.29 0.21 1.18
CA PRO A 237 41.41 -0.68 1.39
C PRO A 237 42.65 0.09 1.86
N VAL A 238 43.31 -0.39 2.90
CA VAL A 238 44.48 0.28 3.47
C VAL A 238 45.73 -0.26 2.78
N GLU A 239 46.60 0.64 2.31
CA GLU A 239 47.93 0.27 1.84
C GLU A 239 48.83 -0.04 3.04
N GLU A 240 49.24 -1.29 3.14
CA GLU A 240 50.20 -1.78 4.11
C GLU A 240 51.51 -2.09 3.37
N VAL A 241 52.56 -1.35 3.71
CA VAL A 241 53.89 -1.55 3.14
C VAL A 241 54.62 -2.58 4.01
N ASP A 242 54.97 -3.71 3.43
CA ASP A 242 55.81 -4.70 4.09
C ASP A 242 57.18 -4.04 4.41
N PRO A 243 57.57 -3.94 5.69
CA PRO A 243 58.78 -3.23 6.09
C PRO A 243 60.07 -3.96 5.68
N ASP A 244 60.02 -5.25 5.37
CA ASP A 244 61.16 -6.08 4.98
C ASP A 244 61.29 -6.21 3.45
N THR A 245 60.16 -6.27 2.73
CA THR A 245 60.15 -6.46 1.26
C THR A 245 59.85 -5.19 0.47
N GLY A 246 59.26 -4.17 1.11
CA GLY A 246 58.78 -2.95 0.45
C GLY A 246 57.55 -3.16 -0.43
N GLU A 247 56.94 -4.35 -0.39
CA GLU A 247 55.72 -4.66 -1.14
C GLU A 247 54.53 -3.89 -0.55
N VAL A 248 53.84 -3.12 -1.40
CA VAL A 248 52.61 -2.42 -1.02
C VAL A 248 51.46 -3.42 -1.20
N THR A 249 50.94 -3.92 -0.08
CA THR A 249 49.75 -4.78 -0.08
C THR A 249 48.52 -3.95 0.28
N THR A 250 47.45 -4.13 -0.47
CA THR A 250 46.19 -3.44 -0.23
C THR A 250 45.28 -4.38 0.57
N GLN A 251 45.13 -4.15 1.88
CA GLN A 251 44.25 -4.97 2.73
C GLN A 251 42.85 -4.36 2.83
N ALA A 252 41.85 -5.08 2.30
CA ALA A 252 40.45 -4.82 2.59
C ALA A 252 40.13 -5.28 4.03
N ARG A 253 39.27 -4.53 4.74
CA ARG A 253 38.79 -4.91 6.08
C ARG A 253 37.40 -5.53 5.99
N PRO A 254 37.26 -6.86 5.81
CA PRO A 254 35.97 -7.49 5.62
C PRO A 254 35.14 -7.48 6.90
N VAL A 255 33.85 -7.12 6.78
CA VAL A 255 32.88 -7.22 7.87
C VAL A 255 32.20 -8.58 7.79
N LEU A 256 32.72 -9.55 8.54
CA LEU A 256 32.22 -10.93 8.52
C LEU A 256 31.09 -11.15 9.55
N PRO A 257 30.09 -12.01 9.24
CA PRO A 257 29.03 -12.32 10.18
C PRO A 257 29.53 -13.24 11.29
N SER A 258 29.02 -13.08 12.50
CA SER A 258 29.18 -14.06 13.57
C SER A 258 27.91 -14.86 13.83
N HIS A 259 26.74 -14.31 13.49
CA HIS A 259 25.44 -14.92 13.75
C HIS A 259 24.47 -14.75 12.58
N PHE A 260 23.48 -15.64 12.48
CA PHE A 260 22.37 -15.56 11.55
C PHE A 260 21.03 -15.81 12.26
N LYS A 261 19.94 -15.45 11.61
CA LYS A 261 18.58 -15.74 12.09
C LYS A 261 18.12 -17.07 11.52
N CYS A 262 17.86 -18.05 12.37
CA CYS A 262 17.31 -19.34 11.96
C CYS A 262 15.93 -19.13 11.30
N PRO A 263 15.71 -19.61 10.06
CA PRO A 263 14.44 -19.39 9.36
C PRO A 263 13.23 -19.99 10.09
N GLN A 264 13.40 -21.18 10.67
CA GLN A 264 12.32 -21.94 11.31
C GLN A 264 11.96 -21.42 12.72
N SER A 265 12.98 -21.13 13.54
CA SER A 265 12.78 -20.78 14.95
C SER A 265 12.91 -19.27 15.23
N GLY A 266 13.44 -18.50 14.28
CA GLY A 266 13.79 -17.09 14.48
C GLY A 266 14.89 -16.88 15.53
N LEU A 267 15.58 -17.94 15.98
CA LEU A 267 16.70 -17.85 16.92
C LEU A 267 17.94 -17.22 16.28
N CYS A 268 18.74 -16.55 17.11
CA CYS A 268 20.04 -16.02 16.72
C CYS A 268 21.06 -17.14 16.94
N LEU A 269 21.57 -17.74 15.86
CA LEU A 269 22.52 -18.86 15.90
C LEU A 269 23.86 -18.41 15.37
N GLN A 270 24.94 -19.01 15.86
CA GLN A 270 26.29 -18.72 15.38
C GLN A 270 26.50 -19.31 13.98
N VAL A 271 27.22 -18.59 13.12
CA VAL A 271 27.64 -19.14 11.82
C VAL A 271 28.78 -20.14 12.02
N GLU A 272 28.80 -21.21 11.23
CA GLU A 272 29.86 -22.22 11.30
C GLU A 272 31.20 -21.68 10.79
N ASN A 273 31.16 -21.02 9.63
CA ASN A 273 32.32 -20.37 9.02
C ASN A 273 31.96 -18.94 8.55
N PRO A 274 32.46 -17.89 9.22
CA PRO A 274 32.22 -16.49 8.84
C PRO A 274 32.66 -16.12 7.42
N ALA A 275 33.65 -16.82 6.85
CA ALA A 275 34.18 -16.52 5.52
C ALA A 275 33.33 -17.13 4.39
N VAL A 276 32.38 -18.01 4.70
CA VAL A 276 31.54 -18.68 3.71
C VAL A 276 30.08 -18.26 3.91
N TRP A 277 29.50 -17.61 2.90
CA TRP A 277 28.12 -17.18 2.97
C TRP A 277 27.15 -18.27 2.53
N VAL A 278 26.55 -18.96 3.50
CA VAL A 278 25.53 -19.99 3.23
C VAL A 278 24.11 -19.38 3.24
N TYR A 279 23.30 -19.77 2.25
CA TYR A 279 21.88 -19.45 2.14
C TYR A 279 21.00 -20.66 2.57
N PRO A 280 19.82 -20.44 3.16
CA PRO A 280 18.87 -21.53 3.44
C PRO A 280 18.41 -22.26 2.17
N GLU A 281 18.23 -23.59 2.24
CA GLU A 281 17.77 -24.43 1.12
C GLU A 281 16.42 -23.96 0.55
N GLY A 282 16.30 -23.92 -0.79
CA GLY A 282 15.06 -23.54 -1.50
C GLY A 282 14.92 -22.07 -1.90
N LEU A 283 16.00 -21.27 -1.81
CA LEU A 283 16.05 -19.86 -2.21
C LEU A 283 16.89 -19.61 -3.48
N GLU A 284 17.25 -20.65 -4.22
CA GLU A 284 18.08 -20.56 -5.44
C GLU A 284 17.44 -19.69 -6.54
N ASP A 285 16.11 -19.66 -6.63
CA ASP A 285 15.38 -18.80 -7.58
C ASP A 285 15.52 -17.30 -7.27
N ASP A 286 15.71 -16.91 -6.00
CA ASP A 286 15.89 -15.49 -5.61
C ASP A 286 17.32 -14.98 -5.92
N LEU A 287 18.30 -15.88 -6.09
CA LEU A 287 19.71 -15.55 -6.36
C LEU A 287 19.98 -15.29 -7.85
N THR A 288 19.26 -15.94 -8.75
CA THR A 288 19.46 -15.78 -10.21
C THR A 288 19.20 -14.35 -10.69
N HIS A 289 18.25 -13.65 -10.07
CA HIS A 289 17.94 -12.25 -10.38
C HIS A 289 18.98 -11.22 -9.92
N MET A 290 19.93 -11.59 -9.05
CA MET A 290 21.00 -10.71 -8.57
C MET A 290 22.24 -10.69 -9.46
N SER A 291 22.36 -11.65 -10.39
CA SER A 291 23.53 -11.79 -11.29
C SER A 291 23.37 -11.10 -12.65
N GLU A 292 22.18 -10.55 -12.95
CA GLU A 292 21.85 -9.92 -14.24
C GLU A 292 21.61 -8.39 -14.17
N ALA A 293 21.96 -7.74 -13.04
CA ALA A 293 21.85 -6.28 -12.87
C ALA A 293 23.23 -5.59 -12.85
#